data_AF-A0A921CLJ8-F1
#
_entry.id   AF-A0A921CLJ8-F1
#
_cell.length_a   1.000
_cell.length_b   1.000
_cell.length_c   1.000
_cell.angle_alpha   90.00
_cell.angle_beta   90.00
_cell.angle_gamma   90.00
#
_symmetry.space_group_name_H-M   'P 1'
#
loop_
_entity.id
_entity.type
_entity.pdbx_description
1 polymer ?
#
loop_
_entity_poly.entity_id
_entity_poly.type
_entity_poly.pdbx_seq_one_letter_code
_entity_poly.pdbx_strand_id
1 'polypeptide(L)'
;AGEQARYLVRLGEGRAPLEEEGVAPEAAAAPVKGTLLVLGHPYNVFDEFVNMGLIARLKRRGYRVLTAEMLPSRLIAAEAARLPKSLFWSLGRLILGAGGHYLRGGGVAGIIHVVSFGCGPDSLVGELLERRAHRRGRLPFLLLTLDEHTGEGGLVTRVEAFLDMIEWRGAS
;
A
#
# COMPACT_ATOMS: atom_id res chain seq x y z
N ALA A 1 17.35 23.79 -1.21
CA ALA A 1 16.29 23.41 -2.18
C ALA A 1 16.45 22.00 -2.77
N GLY A 2 17.61 21.31 -2.63
CA GLY A 2 17.85 20.02 -3.30
C GLY A 2 17.39 18.76 -2.58
N GLU A 3 17.19 18.80 -1.25
CA GLU A 3 16.94 17.58 -0.45
C GLU A 3 15.49 17.10 -0.49
N GLN A 4 14.53 18.04 -0.47
CA GLN A 4 13.10 17.76 -0.55
C GLN A 4 12.67 17.26 -1.94
N ALA A 5 13.28 17.78 -3.00
CA ALA A 5 13.04 17.31 -4.36
C ALA A 5 13.56 15.87 -4.54
N ARG A 6 14.77 15.59 -4.04
CA ARG A 6 15.31 14.22 -3.97
C ARG A 6 14.42 13.31 -3.12
N TYR A 7 13.86 13.80 -2.02
CA TYR A 7 12.94 13.03 -1.17
C TYR A 7 11.66 12.60 -1.90
N LEU A 8 11.05 13.50 -2.67
CA LEU A 8 9.84 13.20 -3.44
C LEU A 8 10.11 12.25 -4.61
N VAL A 9 11.28 12.34 -5.24
CA VAL A 9 11.71 11.37 -6.27
C VAL A 9 11.96 9.99 -5.64
N ARG A 10 12.63 9.94 -4.47
CA ARG A 10 12.92 8.71 -3.70
C ARG A 10 11.65 7.96 -3.25
N LEU A 11 10.59 8.68 -2.88
CA LEU A 11 9.28 8.09 -2.56
C LEU A 11 8.56 7.53 -3.80
N GLY A 12 8.70 8.18 -4.96
CA GLY A 12 8.10 7.74 -6.22
C GLY A 12 8.60 6.38 -6.72
N GLU A 13 9.79 5.98 -6.29
CA GLU A 13 10.43 4.69 -6.61
C GLU A 13 10.15 3.60 -5.55
N GLY A 14 9.43 3.94 -4.47
CA GLY A 14 9.07 2.98 -3.42
C GLY A 14 10.23 2.55 -2.53
N ARG A 15 11.18 3.47 -2.30
CA ARG A 15 12.31 3.28 -1.41
C ARG A 15 12.06 3.95 -0.07
N ALA A 16 12.33 3.25 1.04
CA ALA A 16 12.31 3.81 2.38
C ALA A 16 13.62 4.55 2.68
N PRO A 17 13.63 5.62 3.50
CA PRO A 17 14.85 6.40 3.79
C PRO A 17 16.03 5.61 4.40
N LEU A 18 15.79 4.40 4.93
CA LEU A 18 16.81 3.55 5.56
C LEU A 18 17.56 2.65 4.56
N GLU A 19 17.12 2.56 3.31
CA GLU A 19 17.65 1.60 2.32
C GLU A 19 18.96 2.07 1.62
N GLU A 20 19.55 3.22 1.99
CA GLU A 20 20.73 3.78 1.30
C GLU A 20 22.11 3.60 1.99
N GLU A 21 22.25 2.76 3.00
CA GLU A 21 23.60 2.31 3.40
C GLU A 21 24.16 1.15 2.56
N GLY A 22 23.50 0.69 1.48
CA GLY A 22 24.15 -0.37 0.68
C GLY A 22 23.48 -0.99 -0.55
N VAL A 23 22.58 -0.33 -1.30
CA VAL A 23 21.98 -0.99 -2.49
C VAL A 23 22.05 -0.14 -3.77
N ALA A 24 22.74 -0.69 -4.76
CA ALA A 24 22.94 -0.17 -6.12
C ALA A 24 21.61 0.05 -6.90
N PRO A 25 21.60 0.91 -7.93
CA PRO A 25 20.41 1.17 -8.74
C PRO A 25 19.89 -0.12 -9.39
N GLU A 26 18.57 -0.31 -9.31
CA GLU A 26 17.86 -1.52 -9.74
C GLU A 26 17.95 -1.65 -11.27
N ALA A 27 18.83 -2.55 -11.72
CA ALA A 27 19.00 -2.91 -13.12
C ALA A 27 17.70 -3.51 -13.69
N ALA A 28 17.45 -3.29 -14.98
CA ALA A 28 16.31 -3.74 -15.78
C ALA A 28 15.55 -4.95 -15.18
N ALA A 29 14.39 -4.67 -14.58
CA ALA A 29 13.68 -5.59 -13.69
C ALA A 29 13.16 -6.84 -14.41
N ALA A 30 13.37 -8.00 -13.79
CA ALA A 30 12.73 -9.26 -14.13
C ALA A 30 11.19 -9.12 -14.24
N PRO A 31 10.49 -9.96 -15.02
CA PRO A 31 9.04 -9.91 -15.13
C PRO A 31 8.39 -10.04 -13.74
N VAL A 32 7.62 -9.01 -13.35
CA VAL A 32 6.90 -8.99 -12.07
C VAL A 32 5.63 -9.85 -12.16
N LYS A 33 5.32 -10.59 -11.09
CA LYS A 33 4.12 -11.44 -11.01
C LYS A 33 2.83 -10.62 -11.03
N GLY A 34 2.89 -9.39 -10.56
CA GLY A 34 1.76 -8.48 -10.46
C GLY A 34 2.11 -7.22 -9.69
N THR A 35 1.16 -6.30 -9.61
CA THR A 35 1.31 -5.06 -8.84
C THR A 35 0.36 -5.07 -7.65
N LEU A 36 0.89 -4.86 -6.44
CA LEU A 36 0.14 -4.76 -5.21
C LEU A 36 0.10 -3.31 -4.73
N LEU A 37 -1.05 -2.89 -4.23
CA LEU A 37 -1.24 -1.57 -3.64
C LEU A 37 -1.19 -1.70 -2.11
N VAL A 38 -0.19 -1.12 -1.49
CA VAL A 38 -0.05 -1.05 -0.03
C VAL A 38 -0.46 0.35 0.43
N LEU A 39 -1.50 0.42 1.23
CA LEU A 39 -2.05 1.67 1.77
C LEU A 39 -2.07 1.59 3.28
N GLY A 40 -1.91 2.72 3.93
CA GLY A 40 -1.94 2.82 5.38
C GLY A 40 -1.35 4.16 5.79
N HIS A 41 -1.19 4.35 7.09
CA HIS A 41 -0.43 5.48 7.56
C HIS A 41 1.06 5.30 7.22
N PRO A 42 1.81 6.36 6.84
CA PRO A 42 3.21 6.22 6.42
C PRO A 42 4.06 5.48 7.46
N TYR A 43 3.84 5.73 8.75
CA TYR A 43 4.56 5.04 9.82
C TYR A 43 4.21 3.55 9.93
N ASN A 44 3.03 3.11 9.49
CA ASN A 44 2.69 1.68 9.41
C ASN A 44 3.28 1.03 8.16
N VAL A 45 3.45 1.79 7.07
CA VAL A 45 3.86 1.26 5.76
C VAL A 45 5.38 1.22 5.60
N PHE A 46 6.12 2.17 6.20
CA PHE A 46 7.57 2.30 6.00
C PHE A 46 8.41 1.93 7.22
N ASP A 47 7.82 1.77 8.40
CA ASP A 47 8.57 1.27 9.56
C ASP A 47 8.70 -0.25 9.48
N GLU A 48 9.90 -0.72 9.12
CA GLU A 48 10.19 -2.14 8.91
C GLU A 48 10.10 -2.96 10.20
N PHE A 49 10.33 -2.35 11.36
CA PHE A 49 10.22 -3.02 12.66
C PHE A 49 8.74 -3.26 12.98
N VAL A 50 7.89 -2.26 12.77
CA VAL A 50 6.46 -2.34 13.08
C VAL A 50 5.69 -3.20 12.08
N ASN A 51 6.07 -3.19 10.79
CA ASN A 51 5.38 -3.97 9.76
C ASN A 51 6.10 -5.27 9.34
N MET A 52 7.20 -5.61 10.03
CA MET A 52 7.99 -6.82 9.80
C MET A 52 8.61 -6.89 8.39
N GLY A 53 8.99 -5.74 7.81
CA GLY A 53 9.59 -5.63 6.49
C GLY A 53 8.63 -5.98 5.35
N LEU A 54 7.36 -5.58 5.46
CA LEU A 54 6.28 -5.91 4.52
C LEU A 54 6.65 -5.65 3.06
N ILE A 55 7.08 -4.42 2.73
CA ILE A 55 7.40 -4.04 1.34
C ILE A 55 8.53 -4.92 0.79
N ALA A 56 9.60 -5.13 1.56
CA ALA A 56 10.72 -5.96 1.15
C ALA A 56 10.29 -7.41 0.91
N ARG A 57 9.39 -7.97 1.73
CA ARG A 57 8.82 -9.32 1.53
C ARG A 57 8.05 -9.42 0.22
N LEU A 58 7.16 -8.46 -0.06
CA LEU A 58 6.38 -8.43 -1.29
C LEU A 58 7.29 -8.35 -2.54
N LYS A 59 8.30 -7.47 -2.50
CA LYS A 59 9.31 -7.35 -3.58
C LYS A 59 10.07 -8.66 -3.78
N ARG A 60 10.55 -9.31 -2.69
CA ARG A 60 11.22 -10.61 -2.76
C ARG A 60 10.35 -11.72 -3.34
N ARG A 61 9.02 -11.67 -3.15
CA ARG A 61 8.08 -12.61 -3.76
C ARG A 61 7.79 -12.33 -5.25
N GLY A 62 8.38 -11.28 -5.82
CA GLY A 62 8.29 -10.92 -7.24
C GLY A 62 7.16 -9.94 -7.56
N TYR A 63 6.61 -9.23 -6.57
CA TYR A 63 5.57 -8.24 -6.77
C TYR A 63 6.14 -6.82 -6.83
N ARG A 64 5.57 -6.01 -7.74
CA ARG A 64 5.74 -4.56 -7.68
C ARG A 64 4.82 -3.99 -6.61
N VAL A 65 5.33 -3.08 -5.79
CA VAL A 65 4.56 -2.41 -4.74
C VAL A 65 4.28 -0.97 -5.13
N LEU A 66 3.03 -0.54 -4.98
CA LEU A 66 2.61 0.86 -5.08
C LEU A 66 2.13 1.36 -3.72
N THR A 67 2.42 2.62 -3.39
CA THR A 67 1.94 3.27 -2.16
C THR A 67 1.28 4.62 -2.47
N ALA A 68 0.67 5.24 -1.46
CA ALA A 68 0.03 6.54 -1.62
C ALA A 68 1.05 7.67 -1.88
N GLU A 69 2.24 7.56 -1.28
CA GLU A 69 3.32 8.54 -1.29
C GLU A 69 3.97 8.68 -2.67
N MET A 70 3.80 7.68 -3.54
CA MET A 70 4.25 7.72 -4.93
C MET A 70 3.38 8.64 -5.81
N LEU A 71 2.19 9.05 -5.34
CA LEU A 71 1.31 9.91 -6.12
C LEU A 71 1.52 11.39 -5.80
N PRO A 72 1.55 12.26 -6.83
CA PRO A 72 1.47 13.69 -6.63
C PRO A 72 0.22 14.08 -5.83
N SER A 73 0.38 14.96 -4.83
CA SER A 73 -0.71 15.39 -3.95
C SER A 73 -1.93 15.95 -4.69
N ARG A 74 -1.72 16.57 -5.86
CA ARG A 74 -2.80 17.05 -6.74
C ARG A 74 -3.74 15.92 -7.22
N LEU A 75 -3.20 14.74 -7.52
CA LEU A 75 -3.98 13.59 -7.98
C LEU A 75 -4.75 12.96 -6.84
N ILE A 76 -4.13 12.87 -5.66
CA ILE A 76 -4.78 12.44 -4.42
C ILE A 76 -5.94 13.39 -4.09
N ALA A 77 -5.71 14.71 -4.14
CA ALA A 77 -6.72 15.71 -3.83
C ALA A 77 -7.91 15.66 -4.81
N ALA A 78 -7.64 15.54 -6.11
CA ALA A 78 -8.67 15.41 -7.14
C ALA A 78 -9.55 14.19 -6.91
N GLU A 79 -8.97 13.08 -6.44
CA GLU A 79 -9.72 11.86 -6.16
C GLU A 79 -10.44 11.85 -4.82
N ALA A 80 -9.84 12.44 -3.78
CA ALA A 80 -10.50 12.66 -2.52
C ALA A 80 -11.74 13.58 -2.67
N ALA A 81 -11.69 14.56 -3.58
CA ALA A 81 -12.81 15.45 -3.87
C ALA A 81 -14.03 14.75 -4.48
N ARG A 82 -13.89 13.53 -5.00
CA ARG A 82 -15.01 12.72 -5.52
C ARG A 82 -15.80 12.00 -4.42
N LEU A 83 -15.34 12.05 -3.17
CA LEU A 83 -16.09 11.49 -2.05
C LEU A 83 -17.39 12.27 -1.85
N PRO A 84 -18.52 11.59 -1.55
CA PRO A 84 -19.79 12.27 -1.28
C PRO A 84 -19.71 13.28 -0.12
N LYS A 85 -18.81 13.02 0.84
CA LYS A 85 -18.48 13.93 1.93
C LYS A 85 -16.97 14.03 2.07
N SER A 86 -16.47 15.23 2.26
CA SER A 86 -15.05 15.44 2.55
C SER A 86 -14.71 14.80 3.89
N LEU A 87 -13.70 13.92 3.88
CA LEU A 87 -13.11 13.44 5.12
C LEU A 87 -12.32 14.56 5.79
N PHE A 88 -12.46 14.67 7.10
CA PHE A 88 -11.69 15.60 7.92
C PHE A 88 -10.23 15.13 8.10
N TRP A 89 -10.01 13.82 8.21
CA TRP A 89 -8.68 13.25 8.45
C TRP A 89 -7.82 13.24 7.20
N SER A 90 -6.68 13.93 7.25
CA SER A 90 -5.72 14.05 6.14
C SER A 90 -5.19 12.69 5.65
N LEU A 91 -4.89 11.76 6.56
CA LEU A 91 -4.42 10.41 6.20
C LEU A 91 -5.53 9.56 5.57
N GLY A 92 -6.77 9.68 6.06
CA GLY A 92 -7.92 9.05 5.40
C GLY A 92 -8.15 9.57 3.98
N ARG A 93 -7.97 10.89 3.76
CA ARG A 93 -8.00 11.49 2.41
C ARG A 93 -6.87 10.98 1.53
N LEU A 94 -5.66 10.82 2.09
CA LEU A 94 -4.50 10.26 1.39
C LEU A 94 -4.81 8.84 0.90
N ILE A 95 -5.24 7.96 1.80
CA ILE A 95 -5.54 6.55 1.52
C ILE A 95 -6.67 6.43 0.49
N LEU A 96 -7.80 7.12 0.70
CA LEU A 96 -8.94 7.03 -0.23
C LEU A 96 -8.67 7.71 -1.58
N GLY A 97 -7.89 8.80 -1.61
CA GLY A 97 -7.50 9.47 -2.83
C GLY A 97 -6.58 8.59 -3.67
N ALA A 98 -5.52 8.06 -3.06
CA ALA A 98 -4.59 7.16 -3.72
C ALA A 98 -5.25 5.85 -4.17
N GLY A 99 -5.98 5.20 -3.26
CA GLY A 99 -6.75 3.99 -3.56
C GLY A 99 -7.74 4.20 -4.70
N GLY A 100 -8.48 5.32 -4.67
CA GLY A 100 -9.34 5.70 -5.77
C GLY A 100 -8.58 5.85 -7.08
N HIS A 101 -7.46 6.59 -7.09
CA HIS A 101 -6.62 6.80 -8.27
C HIS A 101 -6.17 5.50 -8.92
N TYR A 102 -5.50 4.63 -8.17
CA TYR A 102 -4.98 3.37 -8.72
C TYR A 102 -6.10 2.40 -9.14
N LEU A 103 -7.20 2.32 -8.38
CA LEU A 103 -8.33 1.46 -8.75
C LEU A 103 -9.03 1.90 -10.04
N ARG A 104 -8.99 3.19 -10.41
CA ARG A 104 -9.49 3.63 -11.73
C ARG A 104 -8.51 3.37 -12.85
N GLY A 105 -7.20 3.52 -12.58
CA GLY A 105 -6.16 3.24 -13.57
C GLY A 105 -6.07 1.77 -13.96
N GLY A 106 -6.47 0.86 -13.06
CA GLY A 106 -6.37 -0.57 -13.26
C GLY A 106 -4.94 -1.09 -13.04
N GLY A 107 -4.71 -2.37 -13.33
CA GLY A 107 -3.38 -3.00 -13.24
C GLY A 107 -2.91 -3.38 -11.84
N VAL A 108 -3.73 -3.15 -10.80
CA VAL A 108 -3.48 -3.65 -9.44
C VAL A 108 -4.10 -5.04 -9.31
N ALA A 109 -3.33 -6.00 -8.79
CA ALA A 109 -3.74 -7.39 -8.54
C ALA A 109 -4.36 -7.60 -7.15
N GLY A 110 -4.05 -6.73 -6.18
CA GLY A 110 -4.62 -6.75 -4.84
C GLY A 110 -4.23 -5.53 -4.00
N ILE A 111 -4.97 -5.30 -2.91
CA ILE A 111 -4.73 -4.21 -1.97
C ILE A 111 -4.43 -4.76 -0.59
N ILE A 112 -3.40 -4.23 0.06
CA ILE A 112 -3.10 -4.45 1.49
C ILE A 112 -3.27 -3.11 2.20
N HIS A 113 -4.24 -3.03 3.11
CA HIS A 113 -4.47 -1.86 3.95
C HIS A 113 -3.91 -2.10 5.35
N VAL A 114 -2.84 -1.39 5.72
CA VAL A 114 -2.10 -1.54 6.97
C VAL A 114 -2.59 -0.53 8.00
N VAL A 115 -3.13 -1.02 9.11
CA VAL A 115 -3.73 -0.21 10.17
C VAL A 115 -3.17 -0.61 11.52
N SER A 116 -3.12 0.32 12.48
CA SER A 116 -2.78 -0.01 13.86
C SER A 116 -4.02 -0.47 14.62
N PHE A 117 -3.85 -1.37 15.59
CA PHE A 117 -4.94 -1.81 16.46
C PHE A 117 -5.61 -0.61 17.15
N GLY A 118 -6.94 -0.65 17.25
CA GLY A 118 -7.72 0.41 17.89
C GLY A 118 -7.88 1.71 17.08
N CYS A 119 -7.45 1.76 15.80
CA CYS A 119 -7.60 2.96 15.00
C CYS A 119 -9.03 3.12 14.43
N GLY A 120 -9.89 3.83 15.18
CA GLY A 120 -11.29 4.08 14.80
C GLY A 120 -11.49 4.75 13.43
N PRO A 121 -10.79 5.86 13.10
CA PRO A 121 -10.88 6.49 11.79
C PRO A 121 -10.53 5.56 10.62
N ASP A 122 -9.54 4.67 10.82
CA ASP A 122 -9.10 3.73 9.79
C ASP A 122 -10.11 2.62 9.52
N SER A 123 -10.97 2.27 10.48
CA SER A 123 -12.07 1.33 10.25
C SER A 123 -13.04 1.86 9.18
N LEU A 124 -13.38 3.16 9.23
CA LEU A 124 -14.24 3.78 8.21
C LEU A 124 -13.50 3.88 6.86
N VAL A 125 -12.23 4.29 6.87
CA VAL A 125 -11.42 4.41 5.66
C VAL A 125 -11.26 3.04 4.97
N GLY A 126 -10.96 2.00 5.74
CA GLY A 126 -10.83 0.62 5.28
C GLY A 126 -12.12 0.09 4.64
N GLU A 127 -13.26 0.26 5.31
CA GLU A 127 -14.57 -0.13 4.77
C GLU A 127 -14.88 0.57 3.43
N LEU A 128 -14.62 1.88 3.34
CA LEU A 128 -14.84 2.64 2.11
C LEU A 128 -13.92 2.19 0.98
N LEU A 129 -12.67 1.84 1.30
CA LEU A 129 -11.68 1.35 0.35
C LEU A 129 -12.04 -0.06 -0.14
N GLU A 130 -12.39 -0.97 0.76
CA GLU A 130 -12.79 -2.34 0.45
C GLU A 130 -14.04 -2.36 -0.46
N ARG A 131 -15.05 -1.54 -0.16
CA ARG A 131 -16.24 -1.39 -1.04
C ARG A 131 -15.88 -0.88 -2.44
N ARG A 132 -14.85 -0.05 -2.57
CA ARG A 132 -14.37 0.40 -3.88
C ARG A 132 -13.64 -0.71 -4.64
N ALA A 133 -12.81 -1.47 -3.94
CA ALA A 133 -12.12 -2.64 -4.51
C ALA A 133 -13.12 -3.71 -4.98
N HIS A 134 -14.15 -3.99 -4.18
CA HIS A 134 -15.20 -4.94 -4.52
C HIS A 134 -15.99 -4.54 -5.77
N ARG A 135 -16.35 -3.26 -5.91
CA ARG A 135 -17.03 -2.72 -7.10
C ARG A 135 -16.17 -2.77 -8.36
N ARG A 136 -14.85 -2.93 -8.23
CA ARG A 136 -13.88 -3.02 -9.32
C ARG A 136 -13.49 -4.48 -9.59
N GLY A 137 -14.48 -5.34 -9.81
CA GLY A 137 -14.24 -6.73 -10.20
C GLY A 137 -13.84 -7.66 -9.04
N ARG A 138 -14.26 -7.35 -7.81
CA ARG A 138 -13.95 -8.14 -6.60
C ARG A 138 -12.43 -8.30 -6.41
N LEU A 139 -11.72 -7.17 -6.50
CA LEU A 139 -10.27 -7.14 -6.31
C LEU A 139 -9.93 -7.63 -4.89
N PRO A 140 -8.95 -8.55 -4.73
CA PRO A 140 -8.50 -9.02 -3.42
C PRO A 140 -8.10 -7.85 -2.50
N PHE A 141 -8.56 -7.91 -1.26
CA PHE A 141 -8.33 -6.88 -0.24
C PHE A 141 -7.93 -7.54 1.08
N LEU A 142 -6.83 -7.10 1.68
CA LEU A 142 -6.34 -7.54 2.98
C LEU A 142 -6.29 -6.34 3.94
N LEU A 143 -7.06 -6.39 5.02
CA LEU A 143 -6.87 -5.49 6.17
C LEU A 143 -5.82 -6.08 7.11
N LEU A 144 -4.62 -5.51 7.12
CA LEU A 144 -3.50 -5.93 7.95
C LEU A 144 -3.43 -5.05 9.20
N THR A 145 -3.92 -5.58 10.32
CA THR A 145 -3.85 -4.89 11.62
C THR A 145 -2.53 -5.20 12.31
N LEU A 146 -1.80 -4.14 12.69
CA LEU A 146 -0.58 -4.18 13.48
C LEU A 146 -0.94 -4.04 14.96
N ASP A 147 -0.49 -4.99 15.78
CA ASP A 147 -0.73 -5.05 17.21
C ASP A 147 0.55 -5.53 17.91
N GLU A 148 0.91 -4.89 19.01
CA GLU A 148 2.10 -5.17 19.81
C GLU A 148 2.09 -6.61 20.37
N HIS A 149 0.91 -7.18 20.58
CA HIS A 149 0.77 -8.57 21.04
C HIS A 149 0.77 -9.59 19.89
N THR A 150 0.73 -9.14 18.63
CA THR A 150 0.71 -10.05 17.48
C THR A 150 2.13 -10.43 17.11
N GLY A 151 2.50 -11.69 17.36
CA GLY A 151 3.80 -12.22 16.97
C GLY A 151 4.02 -12.16 15.45
N GLU A 152 5.28 -11.94 15.04
CA GLU A 152 5.72 -11.79 13.63
C GLU A 152 5.12 -12.86 12.71
N GLY A 153 5.08 -14.12 13.17
CA GLY A 153 4.57 -15.25 12.37
C GLY A 153 3.10 -15.09 11.94
N GLY A 154 2.26 -14.46 12.76
CA GLY A 154 0.84 -14.26 12.43
C GLY A 154 0.63 -13.28 11.27
N LEU A 155 1.36 -12.15 11.31
CA LEU A 155 1.31 -11.14 10.25
C LEU A 155 1.85 -11.70 8.93
N VAL A 156 3.01 -12.35 8.98
CA VAL A 156 3.66 -12.94 7.80
C VAL A 156 2.77 -14.00 7.15
N THR A 157 2.18 -14.91 7.94
CA THR A 157 1.32 -15.98 7.41
C THR A 157 0.10 -15.41 6.69
N ARG A 158 -0.51 -14.33 7.21
CA ARG A 158 -1.65 -13.66 6.56
C ARG A 158 -1.27 -13.03 5.23
N VAL A 159 -0.08 -12.43 5.15
CA VAL A 159 0.43 -11.85 3.90
C VAL A 159 0.70 -12.96 2.89
N GLU A 160 1.38 -14.04 3.26
CA GLU A 160 1.63 -15.17 2.34
C GLU A 160 0.33 -15.80 1.85
N ALA A 161 -0.63 -16.08 2.73
CA ALA A 161 -1.93 -16.61 2.35
C ALA A 161 -2.70 -15.68 1.39
N PHE A 162 -2.53 -14.37 1.54
CA PHE A 162 -3.10 -13.39 0.62
C PHE A 162 -2.41 -13.41 -0.76
N LEU A 163 -1.09 -13.56 -0.80
CA LEU A 163 -0.36 -13.71 -2.06
C LEU A 163 -0.77 -15.00 -2.79
N ASP A 164 -0.86 -16.11 -2.07
CA ASP A 164 -1.28 -17.40 -2.65
C ASP A 164 -2.69 -17.31 -3.25
N MET A 165 -3.61 -16.59 -2.60
CA MET A 165 -4.95 -16.32 -3.14
C MET A 165 -4.90 -15.53 -4.46
N ILE A 166 -4.03 -14.51 -4.56
CA ILE A 166 -3.86 -13.73 -5.79
C ILE A 166 -3.31 -14.59 -6.91
N GLU A 167 -2.29 -15.41 -6.64
CA GLU A 167 -1.68 -16.31 -7.63
C GLU A 167 -2.69 -17.33 -8.15
N TRP A 168 -3.51 -17.91 -7.27
CA TRP A 168 -4.55 -18.86 -7.66
C TRP A 168 -5.60 -18.23 -8.60
N ARG A 169 -6.00 -16.98 -8.35
CA ARG A 169 -6.94 -16.25 -9.22
C ARG A 169 -6.34 -15.84 -10.56
N GLY A 170 -5.03 -15.61 -10.63
CA GLY A 170 -4.33 -15.26 -11.87
C GLY A 170 -4.05 -16.46 -12.78
N ALA A 171 -4.05 -17.67 -12.21
CA ALA A 171 -3.89 -18.93 -12.95
C ALA A 171 -5.21 -19.50 -13.52
N SER A 172 -6.35 -18.93 -13.14
CA SER A 172 -7.72 -19.33 -13.56
C SER A 172 -8.26 -18.41 -14.65
#